data_AF-A0A417XUK4-F1
#
_entry.id   AF-A0A417XUK4-F1
#
_cell.length_a   1.000
_cell.length_b   1.000
_cell.length_c   1.000
_cell.angle_alpha   90.00
_cell.angle_beta   90.00
_cell.angle_gamma   90.00
#
_symmetry.space_group_name_H-M   'P 1'
#
loop_
_entity.id
_entity.type
_entity.pdbx_description
1 polymer ?
#
loop_
_entity_poly.entity_id
_entity_poly.type
_entity_poly.pdbx_seq_one_letter_code
_entity_poly.pdbx_strand_id
1 'polypeptide(L)'
;MEEISREVRLAAPMAEFEALRAEVLSMRGVQKNVISIALTAYAALFSVALSKDGDSRILWVVPPLGLVLCLFLLGEMFQIGRIGIYIRNELWPEIQRVTAYDRSWERRHDKRGWFGASAAAVVADGAVPLLLFGAGVVALCTMPQLGARATAGLWACAVLTFVAPIAGGLVYYFDSERHGRDRKTVTLWHLTDPDELDQVKELGMKAWPSPRRDQHPFLQVIGDERAVTIPRAWTKYANGAVYLTRFEVKKTYLNRRAVGRPSGHCILEHHLATVDDMEVLNRSIVGAIDVVAEIR
;
A
#
# COMPACT_ATOMS: atom_id res chain seq x y z
N MET A 1 7.20 33.20 -9.09
CA MET A 1 7.46 32.88 -7.66
C MET A 1 6.79 31.57 -7.25
N GLU A 2 5.54 31.32 -7.65
CA GLU A 2 4.83 30.06 -7.37
C GLU A 2 5.48 28.83 -8.03
N GLU A 3 5.95 28.96 -9.27
CA GLU A 3 6.60 27.87 -10.03
C GLU A 3 7.94 27.44 -9.41
N ILE A 4 8.79 28.40 -9.04
CA ILE A 4 10.05 28.16 -8.30
C ILE A 4 9.77 27.45 -6.96
N SER A 5 8.68 27.81 -6.28
CA SER A 5 8.26 27.16 -5.03
C SER A 5 7.76 25.73 -5.24
N ARG A 6 7.19 25.39 -6.42
CA ARG A 6 6.82 24.01 -6.78
C ARG A 6 8.05 23.17 -7.10
N GLU A 7 8.98 23.70 -7.89
CA GLU A 7 10.23 23.00 -8.23
C GLU A 7 11.03 22.64 -6.97
N VAL A 8 11.19 23.59 -6.04
CA VAL A 8 11.89 23.35 -4.77
C VAL A 8 11.17 22.29 -3.92
N ARG A 9 9.83 22.28 -3.90
CA ARG A 9 9.04 21.27 -3.17
C ARG A 9 9.07 19.89 -3.81
N LEU A 10 9.31 19.80 -5.12
CA LEU A 10 9.41 18.54 -5.86
C LEU A 10 10.84 17.97 -5.89
N ALA A 11 11.87 18.79 -5.70
CA ALA A 11 13.26 18.36 -5.79
C ALA A 11 13.59 17.20 -4.85
N ALA A 12 13.19 17.29 -3.58
CA ALA A 12 13.43 16.24 -2.59
C ALA A 12 12.71 14.91 -2.92
N PRO A 13 11.37 14.87 -3.12
CA PRO A 13 10.68 13.61 -3.42
C PRO A 13 11.08 13.01 -4.77
N MET A 14 11.48 13.83 -5.75
CA MET A 14 12.01 13.31 -7.02
C MET A 14 13.40 12.69 -6.86
N ALA A 15 14.31 13.32 -6.12
CA ALA A 15 15.63 12.76 -5.85
C ALA A 15 15.53 11.43 -5.07
N GLU A 16 14.61 11.35 -4.11
CA GLU A 16 14.34 10.12 -3.38
C GLU A 16 13.73 9.03 -4.29
N PHE A 17 12.81 9.39 -5.19
CA PHE A 17 12.30 8.45 -6.19
C PHE A 17 13.41 7.90 -7.09
N GLU A 18 14.33 8.75 -7.55
CA GLU A 18 15.45 8.34 -8.39
C GLU A 18 16.39 7.38 -7.65
N ALA A 19 16.70 7.65 -6.38
CA ALA A 19 17.49 6.76 -5.54
C ALA A 19 16.81 5.38 -5.37
N LEU A 20 15.52 5.37 -5.03
CA LEU A 20 14.75 4.12 -4.88
C LEU A 20 14.64 3.35 -6.20
N ARG A 21 14.47 4.06 -7.33
CA ARG A 21 14.47 3.44 -8.66
C ARG A 21 15.83 2.80 -8.97
N ALA A 22 16.93 3.48 -8.66
CA ALA A 22 18.27 2.94 -8.86
C ALA A 22 18.49 1.67 -8.03
N GLU A 23 18.02 1.66 -6.78
CA GLU A 23 18.06 0.49 -5.91
C GLU A 23 17.25 -0.68 -6.48
N VAL A 24 16.01 -0.43 -6.94
CA VAL A 24 15.16 -1.46 -7.58
C VAL A 24 15.80 -2.03 -8.85
N LEU A 25 16.40 -1.17 -9.68
CA LEU A 25 17.10 -1.61 -10.89
C LEU A 25 18.34 -2.45 -10.56
N SER A 26 19.10 -2.06 -9.54
CA SER A 26 20.25 -2.83 -9.03
C SER A 26 19.82 -4.21 -8.54
N MET A 27 18.80 -4.29 -7.70
CA MET A 27 18.25 -5.56 -7.21
C MET A 27 17.76 -6.46 -8.35
N ARG A 28 17.06 -5.92 -9.36
CA ARG A 28 16.66 -6.71 -10.54
C ARG A 28 17.84 -7.22 -11.36
N GLY A 29 18.95 -6.49 -11.38
CA GLY A 29 20.20 -6.96 -12.00
C GLY A 29 20.75 -8.18 -11.28
N VAL A 30 20.85 -8.12 -9.95
CA VAL A 30 21.29 -9.25 -9.11
C VAL A 30 20.37 -10.46 -9.29
N GLN A 31 19.05 -10.26 -9.28
CA GLN A 31 18.06 -11.31 -9.48
C GLN A 31 18.27 -12.10 -10.78
N LYS A 32 18.45 -11.39 -11.91
CA LYS A 32 18.66 -12.02 -13.23
C LYS A 32 19.93 -12.87 -13.25
N ASN A 33 21.00 -12.38 -12.63
CA ASN A 33 22.26 -13.12 -12.54
C ASN A 33 22.08 -14.40 -11.72
N VAL A 34 21.41 -14.32 -10.58
CA VAL A 34 21.14 -15.48 -9.72
C VAL A 34 20.29 -16.53 -10.44
N ILE A 35 19.25 -16.13 -11.18
CA ILE A 35 18.42 -17.05 -11.97
C ILE A 35 19.26 -17.74 -13.05
N SER A 36 20.11 -16.99 -13.77
CA SER A 36 20.98 -17.56 -14.80
C SER A 36 21.97 -18.57 -14.21
N ILE A 37 22.59 -18.24 -13.07
CA ILE A 37 23.51 -19.14 -12.36
C ILE A 37 22.77 -20.39 -11.89
N ALA A 38 21.59 -20.22 -11.28
CA ALA A 38 20.74 -21.32 -10.82
C ALA A 38 20.37 -22.27 -11.96
N LEU A 39 19.86 -21.75 -13.08
CA LEU A 39 19.47 -22.56 -14.23
C LEU A 39 20.66 -23.32 -14.82
N THR A 40 21.82 -22.68 -14.90
CA THR A 40 23.07 -23.30 -15.38
C THR A 40 23.53 -24.41 -14.45
N ALA A 41 23.53 -24.16 -13.13
CA ALA A 41 23.91 -25.15 -12.13
C ALA A 41 22.95 -26.36 -12.17
N TYR A 42 21.65 -26.12 -12.27
CA TYR A 42 20.66 -27.20 -12.39
C TYR A 42 20.87 -28.00 -13.68
N ALA A 43 21.00 -27.34 -14.83
CA ALA A 43 21.26 -28.01 -16.10
C ALA A 43 22.53 -28.87 -16.04
N ALA A 44 23.61 -28.36 -15.44
CA ALA A 44 24.86 -29.11 -15.26
C ALA A 44 24.68 -30.33 -14.34
N LEU A 45 24.01 -30.17 -13.19
CA LEU A 45 23.74 -31.27 -12.26
C LEU A 45 22.91 -32.37 -12.91
N PHE A 46 21.82 -32.01 -13.60
CA PHE A 46 20.98 -32.98 -14.32
C PHE A 46 21.72 -33.62 -15.49
N SER A 47 22.52 -32.86 -16.26
CA SER A 47 23.29 -33.41 -17.37
C SER A 47 24.33 -34.44 -16.91
N VAL A 48 25.01 -34.18 -15.79
CA VAL A 48 25.98 -35.14 -15.22
C VAL A 48 25.25 -36.36 -14.67
N ALA A 49 24.19 -36.15 -13.88
CA ALA A 49 23.46 -37.23 -13.23
C ALA A 49 22.73 -38.17 -14.19
N LEU A 50 22.26 -37.67 -15.34
CA LEU A 50 21.56 -38.46 -16.37
C LEU A 50 22.49 -39.08 -17.43
N SER A 51 23.80 -38.80 -17.35
CA SER A 51 24.77 -39.40 -18.27
C SER A 51 24.94 -40.91 -17.99
N LYS A 52 25.36 -41.68 -19.01
CA LYS A 52 25.47 -43.16 -18.90
C LYS A 52 26.33 -43.62 -17.73
N ASP A 53 27.41 -42.89 -17.43
CA ASP A 53 28.36 -43.17 -16.35
C ASP A 53 28.18 -42.19 -15.16
N GLY A 54 27.07 -41.47 -15.11
CA GLY A 54 26.80 -40.41 -14.16
C GLY A 54 26.41 -40.92 -12.77
N ASP A 55 26.91 -40.26 -11.72
CA ASP A 55 26.48 -40.53 -10.35
C ASP A 55 25.20 -39.74 -9.99
N SER A 56 24.07 -40.44 -9.94
CA SER A 56 22.78 -39.88 -9.54
C SER A 56 22.74 -39.35 -8.10
N ARG A 57 23.71 -39.72 -7.23
CA ARG A 57 23.81 -39.21 -5.85
C ARG A 57 24.08 -37.71 -5.79
N ILE A 58 24.63 -37.12 -6.85
CA ILE A 58 24.87 -35.68 -6.97
C ILE A 58 23.55 -34.89 -6.88
N LEU A 59 22.41 -35.51 -7.24
CA LEU A 59 21.09 -34.88 -7.21
C LEU A 59 20.57 -34.56 -5.80
N TRP A 60 21.19 -35.08 -4.73
CA TRP A 60 20.80 -34.74 -3.35
C TRP A 60 21.00 -33.26 -3.02
N VAL A 61 21.86 -32.56 -3.77
CA VAL A 61 22.09 -31.12 -3.63
C VAL A 61 20.93 -30.30 -4.20
N VAL A 62 20.13 -30.86 -5.11
CA VAL A 62 19.11 -30.12 -5.86
C VAL A 62 18.01 -29.54 -4.94
N PRO A 63 17.32 -30.33 -4.08
CA PRO A 63 16.28 -29.77 -3.20
C PRO A 63 16.76 -28.66 -2.24
N PRO A 64 17.88 -28.80 -1.49
CA PRO A 64 18.35 -27.73 -0.62
C PRO A 64 18.84 -26.51 -1.40
N LEU A 65 19.50 -26.69 -2.55
CA LEU A 65 19.91 -25.58 -3.40
C LEU A 65 18.68 -24.80 -3.93
N GLY A 66 17.63 -25.51 -4.32
CA GLY A 66 16.36 -24.91 -4.76
C GLY A 66 15.70 -24.08 -3.68
N LEU A 67 15.70 -24.57 -2.45
CA LEU A 67 15.17 -23.83 -1.31
C LEU A 67 15.98 -22.54 -1.06
N VAL A 68 17.31 -22.61 -1.03
CA VAL A 68 18.17 -21.44 -0.80
C VAL A 68 17.94 -20.38 -1.87
N LEU A 69 17.92 -20.78 -3.14
CA LEU A 69 17.64 -19.88 -4.26
C LEU A 69 16.25 -19.27 -4.16
N CYS A 70 15.24 -20.06 -3.81
CA CYS A 70 13.88 -19.57 -3.62
C CYS A 70 13.80 -18.53 -2.50
N LEU A 71 14.47 -18.76 -1.36
CA LEU A 71 14.48 -17.81 -0.24
C LEU A 71 15.18 -16.50 -0.62
N PHE A 72 16.27 -16.57 -1.38
CA PHE A 72 16.96 -15.38 -1.89
C PHE A 72 16.06 -14.55 -2.82
N LEU A 73 15.42 -15.21 -3.80
CA LEU A 73 14.48 -14.57 -4.73
C LEU A 73 13.28 -13.95 -4.00
N LEU A 74 12.78 -14.64 -2.97
CA LEU A 74 11.67 -14.16 -2.15
C LEU A 74 12.08 -12.90 -1.36
N GLY A 75 13.30 -12.88 -0.80
CA GLY A 75 13.88 -11.73 -0.12
C GLY A 75 13.91 -10.48 -0.99
N GLU A 76 14.36 -10.61 -2.25
CA GLU A 76 14.37 -9.50 -3.21
C GLU A 76 12.95 -9.02 -3.56
N MET A 77 12.02 -9.95 -3.77
CA MET A 77 10.61 -9.60 -4.02
C MET A 77 10.01 -8.80 -2.85
N PHE A 78 10.31 -9.16 -1.61
CA PHE A 78 9.86 -8.41 -0.44
C PHE A 78 10.44 -7.00 -0.38
N GLN A 79 11.73 -6.83 -0.67
CA GLN A 79 12.36 -5.51 -0.66
C GLN A 79 11.74 -4.58 -1.71
N ILE A 80 11.59 -5.08 -2.95
CA ILE A 80 10.91 -4.33 -4.02
C ILE A 80 9.46 -4.01 -3.62
N GLY A 81 8.76 -4.98 -3.00
CA GLY A 81 7.42 -4.79 -2.49
C GLY A 81 7.32 -3.68 -1.45
N ARG A 82 8.27 -3.61 -0.51
CA ARG A 82 8.36 -2.56 0.53
C ARG A 82 8.66 -1.19 -0.07
N ILE A 83 9.57 -1.10 -1.03
CA ILE A 83 9.82 0.14 -1.78
C ILE A 83 8.56 0.59 -2.50
N GLY A 84 7.84 -0.33 -3.16
CA GLY A 84 6.56 -0.03 -3.80
C GLY A 84 5.51 0.50 -2.83
N ILE A 85 5.40 -0.09 -1.62
CA ILE A 85 4.53 0.41 -0.55
C ILE A 85 4.93 1.82 -0.12
N TYR A 86 6.23 2.07 0.09
CA TYR A 86 6.76 3.38 0.47
C TYR A 86 6.45 4.44 -0.59
N ILE A 87 6.76 4.15 -1.86
CA ILE A 87 6.48 5.07 -2.98
C ILE A 87 4.98 5.38 -3.04
N ARG A 88 4.12 4.38 -2.90
CA ARG A 88 2.67 4.56 -3.00
C ARG A 88 2.09 5.35 -1.83
N ASN A 89 2.61 5.11 -0.63
CA ASN A 89 1.99 5.60 0.59
C ASN A 89 2.61 6.90 1.08
N GLU A 90 3.92 7.08 0.96
CA GLU A 90 4.68 8.22 1.48
C GLU A 90 4.99 9.22 0.36
N LEU A 91 5.69 8.74 -0.69
CA LEU A 91 6.24 9.62 -1.71
C LEU A 91 5.18 10.17 -2.67
N TRP A 92 4.23 9.32 -3.09
CA TRP A 92 3.20 9.69 -4.05
C TRP A 92 2.27 10.80 -3.54
N PRO A 93 1.73 10.76 -2.31
CA PRO A 93 0.91 11.85 -1.78
C PRO A 93 1.63 13.21 -1.73
N GLU A 94 2.94 13.23 -1.46
CA GLU A 94 3.70 14.48 -1.48
C GLU A 94 3.77 15.08 -2.89
N ILE A 95 4.04 14.25 -3.89
CA ILE A 95 4.02 14.66 -5.30
C ILE A 95 2.62 15.12 -5.72
N GLN A 96 1.58 14.42 -5.29
CA GLN A 96 0.19 14.73 -5.62
C GLN A 96 -0.29 16.07 -5.04
N ARG A 97 0.25 16.50 -3.88
CA ARG A 97 -0.08 17.82 -3.32
C ARG A 97 0.44 18.99 -4.15
N VAL A 98 1.52 18.78 -4.91
CA VAL A 98 2.20 19.84 -5.68
C VAL A 98 1.84 19.76 -7.17
N THR A 99 1.35 18.62 -7.64
CA THR A 99 1.04 18.37 -9.06
C THR A 99 -0.46 18.18 -9.29
N ALA A 100 -0.92 18.46 -10.51
CA ALA A 100 -2.31 18.21 -10.91
C ALA A 100 -2.59 16.74 -11.28
N TYR A 101 -1.66 15.81 -10.97
CA TYR A 101 -1.83 14.40 -11.29
C TYR A 101 -2.80 13.73 -10.31
N ASP A 102 -4.01 13.41 -10.80
CA ASP A 102 -5.09 12.84 -10.01
C ASP A 102 -4.79 11.42 -9.47
N ARG A 103 -4.08 10.61 -10.25
CA ARG A 103 -3.80 9.20 -9.95
C ARG A 103 -2.40 8.78 -10.40
N SER A 104 -1.76 7.93 -9.59
CA SER A 104 -0.49 7.32 -9.95
C SER A 104 -0.62 6.43 -11.19
N TRP A 105 0.47 6.28 -11.95
CA TRP A 105 0.54 5.34 -13.07
C TRP A 105 0.09 3.95 -12.64
N GLU A 106 0.50 3.52 -11.45
CA GLU A 106 0.11 2.25 -10.85
C GLU A 106 -1.40 2.15 -10.65
N ARG A 107 -2.08 3.16 -10.06
CA ARG A 107 -3.54 3.13 -9.91
C ARG A 107 -4.30 3.18 -11.24
N ARG A 108 -3.74 3.85 -12.26
CA ARG A 108 -4.34 3.86 -13.61
C ARG A 108 -4.18 2.52 -14.33
N HIS A 109 -3.06 1.85 -14.09
CA HIS A 109 -2.72 0.57 -14.70
C HIS A 109 -2.84 -0.59 -13.72
N ASP A 110 -3.63 -0.43 -12.65
CA ASP A 110 -3.82 -1.46 -11.65
C ASP A 110 -4.67 -2.56 -12.28
N LYS A 111 -4.02 -3.39 -13.10
CA LYS A 111 -4.52 -4.63 -13.66
C LYS A 111 -4.49 -5.74 -12.62
N ARG A 112 -4.37 -5.43 -11.32
CA ARG A 112 -4.64 -6.36 -10.21
C ARG A 112 -6.15 -6.62 -10.11
N GLY A 113 -6.73 -7.15 -11.19
CA GLY A 113 -7.94 -7.96 -11.08
C GLY A 113 -7.68 -9.19 -10.20
N TRP A 114 -8.74 -9.92 -9.88
CA TRP A 114 -8.82 -11.11 -9.02
C TRP A 114 -7.56 -12.01 -8.94
N PHE A 115 -6.79 -12.13 -10.02
CA PHE A 115 -5.50 -12.81 -10.04
C PHE A 115 -4.43 -12.14 -9.15
N GLY A 116 -4.15 -10.84 -9.26
CA GLY A 116 -3.05 -10.16 -8.56
C GLY A 116 -3.17 -10.05 -7.02
N ALA A 117 -4.32 -10.43 -6.47
CA ALA A 117 -4.59 -10.48 -5.02
C ALA A 117 -4.59 -11.91 -4.44
N SER A 118 -4.42 -12.93 -5.29
CA SER A 118 -4.47 -14.33 -4.87
C SER A 118 -3.07 -14.89 -4.65
N ALA A 119 -2.92 -15.80 -3.69
CA ALA A 119 -1.71 -16.62 -3.53
C ALA A 119 -1.30 -17.34 -4.84
N ALA A 120 -2.28 -17.56 -5.75
CA ALA A 120 -2.06 -18.14 -7.07
C ALA A 120 -1.31 -17.20 -8.04
N ALA A 121 -1.43 -15.87 -7.95
CA ALA A 121 -0.60 -14.98 -8.78
C ALA A 121 0.86 -14.95 -8.35
N VAL A 122 1.14 -15.12 -7.05
CA VAL A 122 2.53 -15.24 -6.57
C VAL A 122 3.18 -16.54 -7.05
N VAL A 123 2.38 -17.60 -7.23
CA VAL A 123 2.81 -18.86 -7.84
C VAL A 123 2.88 -18.76 -9.38
N ALA A 124 1.96 -18.04 -10.04
CA ALA A 124 1.88 -17.92 -11.49
C ALA A 124 2.87 -16.90 -12.11
N ASP A 125 3.16 -15.78 -11.43
CA ASP A 125 4.27 -14.89 -11.78
C ASP A 125 5.64 -15.53 -11.40
N GLY A 126 5.61 -16.55 -10.55
CA GLY A 126 6.75 -17.32 -10.07
C GLY A 126 7.06 -18.57 -10.89
N ALA A 127 7.31 -18.44 -12.20
CA ALA A 127 7.81 -19.55 -13.01
C ALA A 127 9.07 -20.21 -12.39
N VAL A 128 9.92 -19.41 -11.73
CA VAL A 128 11.18 -19.89 -11.16
C VAL A 128 10.98 -20.77 -9.91
N PRO A 129 10.25 -20.38 -8.84
CA PRO A 129 9.97 -21.29 -7.72
C PRO A 129 9.31 -22.61 -8.14
N LEU A 130 8.40 -22.58 -9.12
CA LEU A 130 7.79 -23.79 -9.68
C LEU A 130 8.81 -24.68 -10.38
N LEU A 131 9.72 -24.09 -11.17
CA LEU A 131 10.82 -24.82 -11.81
C LEU A 131 11.78 -25.43 -10.78
N LEU A 132 12.17 -24.67 -9.75
CA LEU A 132 13.04 -25.15 -8.67
C LEU A 132 12.37 -26.28 -7.89
N PHE A 133 11.08 -26.15 -7.56
CA PHE A 133 10.30 -27.21 -6.93
C PHE A 133 10.22 -28.46 -7.82
N GLY A 134 9.85 -28.31 -9.09
CA GLY A 134 9.73 -29.41 -10.04
C GLY A 134 11.05 -30.15 -10.21
N ALA A 135 12.16 -29.42 -10.35
CA ALA A 135 13.48 -30.01 -10.39
C ALA A 135 13.86 -30.74 -9.09
N GLY A 136 13.50 -30.19 -7.93
CA GLY A 136 13.67 -30.89 -6.64
C GLY A 136 12.89 -32.21 -6.57
N VAL A 137 11.64 -32.23 -7.07
CA VAL A 137 10.81 -33.44 -7.14
C VAL A 137 11.41 -34.47 -8.10
N VAL A 138 11.83 -34.04 -9.30
CA VAL A 138 12.47 -34.94 -10.28
C VAL A 138 13.72 -35.56 -9.68
N ALA A 139 14.59 -34.75 -9.06
CA ALA A 139 15.79 -35.22 -8.37
C ALA A 139 15.48 -36.30 -7.32
N LEU A 140 14.47 -36.06 -6.48
CA LEU A 140 14.00 -36.98 -5.44
C LEU A 140 13.45 -38.30 -6.02
N CYS A 141 12.79 -38.25 -7.18
CA CYS A 141 12.25 -39.44 -7.85
C CYS A 141 13.32 -40.25 -8.58
N THR A 142 14.40 -39.62 -9.03
CA THR A 142 15.49 -40.28 -9.79
C THR A 142 16.63 -40.80 -8.92
N MET A 143 16.79 -40.28 -7.70
CA MET A 143 17.92 -40.65 -6.84
C MET A 143 17.70 -42.00 -6.14
N PRO A 144 18.79 -42.70 -5.74
CA PRO A 144 18.69 -43.90 -4.92
C PRO A 144 18.09 -43.59 -3.55
N GLN A 145 17.34 -44.54 -2.97
CA GLN A 145 16.76 -44.36 -1.65
C GLN A 145 17.84 -44.20 -0.58
N LEU A 146 17.83 -43.03 0.06
CA LEU A 146 18.59 -42.73 1.27
C LEU A 146 17.84 -43.24 2.52
N GLY A 147 18.52 -43.22 3.67
CA GLY A 147 17.87 -43.47 4.95
C GLY A 147 16.68 -42.53 5.18
N ALA A 148 15.64 -43.03 5.85
CA ALA A 148 14.34 -42.35 5.97
C ALA A 148 14.44 -40.88 6.43
N ARG A 149 15.35 -40.56 7.37
CA ARG A 149 15.57 -39.20 7.86
C ARG A 149 16.12 -38.26 6.79
N ALA A 150 17.06 -38.71 5.98
CA ALA A 150 17.67 -37.89 4.93
C ALA A 150 16.66 -37.64 3.80
N THR A 151 15.92 -38.67 3.41
CA THR A 151 14.83 -38.55 2.42
C THR A 151 13.76 -37.56 2.89
N ALA A 152 13.34 -37.63 4.16
CA ALA A 152 12.38 -36.69 4.74
C ALA A 152 12.90 -35.24 4.73
N GLY A 153 14.19 -35.03 5.04
CA GLY A 153 14.82 -33.71 4.98
C GLY A 153 14.81 -33.11 3.57
N LEU A 154 15.11 -33.91 2.55
CA LEU A 154 15.11 -33.46 1.15
C LEU A 154 13.69 -33.14 0.65
N TRP A 155 12.70 -33.95 1.03
CA TRP A 155 11.29 -33.64 0.76
C TRP A 155 10.84 -32.34 1.46
N ALA A 156 11.28 -32.11 2.70
CA ALA A 156 10.99 -30.86 3.40
C ALA A 156 11.55 -29.65 2.64
N CYS A 157 12.77 -29.74 2.10
CA CYS A 157 13.33 -28.67 1.26
C CYS A 157 12.50 -28.41 0.00
N ALA A 158 12.07 -29.47 -0.71
CA ALA A 158 11.22 -29.33 -1.88
C ALA A 158 9.87 -28.68 -1.52
N VAL A 159 9.19 -29.19 -0.49
CA VAL A 159 7.91 -28.62 -0.03
C VAL A 159 8.05 -27.16 0.39
N LEU A 160 9.09 -26.81 1.13
CA LEU A 160 9.35 -25.42 1.53
C LEU A 160 9.61 -24.51 0.32
N THR A 161 10.24 -25.01 -0.74
CA THR A 161 10.45 -24.26 -2.00
C THR A 161 9.11 -23.88 -2.66
N PHE A 162 8.09 -24.73 -2.53
CA PHE A 162 6.75 -24.46 -3.04
C PHE A 162 5.91 -23.58 -2.10
N VAL A 163 6.00 -23.82 -0.79
CA VAL A 163 5.15 -23.16 0.22
C VAL A 163 5.66 -21.75 0.57
N ALA A 164 6.97 -21.50 0.57
CA ALA A 164 7.54 -20.22 0.98
C ALA A 164 7.04 -19.03 0.14
N PRO A 165 6.94 -19.11 -1.21
CA PRO A 165 6.35 -18.04 -2.01
C PRO A 165 4.89 -17.75 -1.65
N ILE A 166 4.09 -18.80 -1.40
CA ILE A 166 2.67 -18.66 -1.01
C ILE A 166 2.57 -17.93 0.34
N ALA A 167 3.32 -18.39 1.33
CA ALA A 167 3.37 -17.77 2.66
C ALA A 167 3.85 -16.31 2.56
N GLY A 168 4.88 -16.05 1.75
CA GLY A 168 5.41 -14.70 1.60
C GLY A 168 4.44 -13.76 0.89
N GLY A 169 3.74 -14.25 -0.14
CA GLY A 169 2.67 -13.53 -0.82
C GLY A 169 1.53 -13.15 0.12
N LEU A 170 1.11 -14.05 1.01
CA LEU A 170 0.09 -13.77 2.02
C LEU A 170 0.56 -12.71 3.02
N VAL A 171 1.79 -12.80 3.53
CA VAL A 171 2.36 -11.78 4.43
C VAL A 171 2.37 -10.41 3.76
N TYR A 172 2.86 -10.33 2.52
CA TYR A 172 2.86 -9.09 1.74
C TYR A 172 1.45 -8.55 1.52
N TYR A 173 0.49 -9.41 1.19
CA TYR A 173 -0.91 -9.03 1.00
C TYR A 173 -1.48 -8.39 2.28
N PHE A 174 -1.36 -9.07 3.41
CA PHE A 174 -1.87 -8.56 4.69
C PHE A 174 -1.18 -7.27 5.12
N ASP A 175 0.12 -7.15 4.88
CA ASP A 175 0.88 -5.95 5.20
C ASP A 175 0.42 -4.76 4.34
N SER A 176 0.25 -4.99 3.03
CA SER A 176 -0.25 -3.97 2.10
C SER A 176 -1.68 -3.53 2.43
N GLU A 177 -2.53 -4.46 2.87
CA GLU A 177 -3.89 -4.17 3.32
C GLU A 177 -3.92 -3.37 4.62
N ARG A 178 -3.08 -3.72 5.61
CA ARG A 178 -2.98 -2.98 6.87
C ARG A 178 -2.57 -1.53 6.63
N HIS A 179 -1.46 -1.31 5.92
CA HIS A 179 -0.97 0.03 5.60
C HIS A 179 -1.97 0.81 4.75
N GLY A 180 -2.60 0.15 3.77
CA GLY A 180 -3.64 0.75 2.95
C GLY A 180 -4.91 1.10 3.74
N ARG A 181 -5.26 0.35 4.79
CA ARG A 181 -6.45 0.62 5.62
C ARG A 181 -6.22 1.78 6.58
N ASP A 182 -5.04 1.86 7.19
CA ASP A 182 -4.68 2.95 8.12
C ASP A 182 -4.47 4.30 7.40
N ARG A 183 -4.09 4.28 6.12
CA ARG A 183 -3.87 5.49 5.30
C ARG A 183 -4.95 5.84 4.30
N LYS A 184 -5.97 4.98 4.09
CA LYS A 184 -7.15 5.39 3.34
C LYS A 184 -7.77 6.55 4.09
N THR A 185 -7.66 7.75 3.55
CA THR A 185 -8.39 8.91 4.02
C THR A 185 -9.69 9.04 3.25
N VAL A 186 -10.68 9.66 3.89
CA VAL A 186 -11.89 10.13 3.24
C VAL A 186 -11.84 11.65 3.29
N THR A 187 -12.03 12.27 2.14
CA THR A 187 -12.15 13.71 2.05
C THR A 187 -13.51 14.12 2.59
N LEU A 188 -13.47 15.00 3.57
CA LEU A 188 -14.61 15.52 4.29
C LEU A 188 -14.63 17.03 4.07
N TRP A 189 -15.83 17.56 3.86
CA TRP A 189 -16.06 18.98 3.62
C TRP A 189 -16.88 19.56 4.76
N HIS A 190 -16.50 20.74 5.24
CA HIS A 190 -17.21 21.44 6.32
C HIS A 190 -17.48 22.89 5.91
N LEU A 191 -18.64 23.41 6.32
CA LEU A 191 -19.00 24.81 6.15
C LEU A 191 -18.61 25.56 7.42
N THR A 192 -17.64 26.46 7.27
CA THR A 192 -16.98 27.16 8.38
C THR A 192 -17.37 28.63 8.37
N ASP A 193 -17.77 29.16 9.51
CA ASP A 193 -18.02 30.60 9.67
C ASP A 193 -16.69 31.36 9.88
N PRO A 194 -16.67 32.70 9.77
CA PRO A 194 -15.43 33.47 9.91
C PRO A 194 -14.76 33.29 11.29
N ASP A 195 -15.57 33.21 12.36
CA ASP A 195 -15.08 33.12 13.73
C ASP A 195 -14.49 31.73 14.05
N GLU A 196 -15.05 30.66 13.49
CA GLU A 196 -14.54 29.29 13.55
C GLU A 196 -13.26 29.17 12.70
N LEU A 197 -13.22 29.79 11.52
CA LEU A 197 -12.03 29.77 10.68
C LEU A 197 -10.84 30.44 11.37
N ASP A 198 -11.05 31.54 12.08
CA ASP A 198 -9.98 32.20 12.83
C ASP A 198 -9.45 31.32 13.98
N GLN A 199 -10.33 30.57 14.67
CA GLN A 199 -9.90 29.57 15.66
C GLN A 199 -9.11 28.42 15.02
N VAL A 200 -9.51 27.97 13.83
CA VAL A 200 -8.76 26.93 13.09
C VAL A 200 -7.38 27.45 12.68
N LYS A 201 -7.25 28.73 12.30
CA LYS A 201 -5.96 29.36 12.03
C LYS A 201 -5.09 29.42 13.30
N GLU A 202 -5.66 29.75 14.46
CA GLU A 202 -4.95 29.71 15.75
C GLU A 202 -4.46 28.30 16.09
N LEU A 203 -5.21 27.27 15.72
CA LEU A 203 -4.84 25.86 15.83
C LEU A 203 -3.90 25.37 14.70
N GLY A 204 -3.33 26.29 13.91
CA GLY A 204 -2.37 25.99 12.87
C GLY A 204 -2.95 25.22 11.68
N MET A 205 -4.26 25.35 11.42
CA MET A 205 -4.99 24.71 10.33
C MET A 205 -4.96 23.17 10.40
N LYS A 206 -4.83 22.58 11.60
CA LYS A 206 -4.72 21.12 11.78
C LYS A 206 -5.79 20.50 12.66
N ALA A 207 -6.60 21.33 13.31
CA ALA A 207 -7.61 20.88 14.25
C ALA A 207 -8.82 21.81 14.21
N TRP A 208 -9.98 21.22 14.45
CA TRP A 208 -11.22 21.94 14.67
C TRP A 208 -11.34 22.35 16.15
N PRO A 209 -11.87 23.55 16.45
CA PRO A 209 -12.07 23.99 17.83
C PRO A 209 -13.12 23.12 18.55
N SER A 210 -13.08 23.11 19.88
CA SER A 210 -14.10 22.43 20.67
C SER A 210 -15.46 23.11 20.48
N PRO A 211 -16.58 22.34 20.41
CA PRO A 211 -17.89 22.91 20.13
C PRO A 211 -18.31 23.80 21.30
N ARG A 212 -18.76 25.03 21.04
CA ARG A 212 -19.26 25.91 22.10
C ARG A 212 -20.67 25.48 22.52
N ARG A 213 -21.02 25.63 23.81
CA ARG A 213 -22.34 25.23 24.35
C ARG A 213 -23.53 26.03 23.76
N ASP A 214 -23.27 27.21 23.24
CA ASP A 214 -24.22 28.17 22.67
C ASP A 214 -24.33 28.07 21.13
N GLN A 215 -23.37 27.42 20.47
CA GLN A 215 -23.47 27.09 19.05
C GLN A 215 -24.20 25.76 18.88
N HIS A 216 -25.13 25.70 17.93
CA HIS A 216 -25.70 24.42 17.54
C HIS A 216 -24.56 23.48 17.08
N PRO A 217 -24.55 22.20 17.49
CA PRO A 217 -23.50 21.24 17.13
C PRO A 217 -23.62 20.85 15.64
N PHE A 218 -23.24 21.74 14.73
CA PHE A 218 -23.34 21.54 13.29
C PHE A 218 -21.94 21.40 12.66
N LEU A 219 -21.24 20.30 12.95
CA LEU A 219 -20.24 19.81 11.99
C LEU A 219 -20.99 19.00 10.93
N GLN A 220 -21.54 19.67 9.90
CA GLN A 220 -22.10 18.97 8.76
C GLN A 220 -20.96 18.58 7.82
N VAL A 221 -20.62 17.29 7.84
CA VAL A 221 -19.51 16.78 7.07
C VAL A 221 -20.00 16.12 5.80
N ILE A 222 -19.69 16.72 4.65
CA ILE A 222 -20.14 16.21 3.35
C ILE A 222 -19.04 15.33 2.75
N GLY A 223 -19.42 14.18 2.19
CA GLY A 223 -18.48 13.20 1.60
C GLY A 223 -18.16 13.42 0.11
N ASP A 224 -18.79 14.39 -0.54
CA ASP A 224 -18.64 14.70 -1.97
C ASP A 224 -18.76 16.22 -2.22
N GLU A 225 -17.81 16.79 -2.95
CA GLU A 225 -17.78 18.20 -3.36
C GLU A 225 -19.04 18.60 -4.15
N ARG A 226 -19.64 17.66 -4.90
CA ARG A 226 -20.85 17.89 -5.71
C ARG A 226 -22.14 17.90 -4.88
N ALA A 227 -22.09 17.47 -3.63
CA ALA A 227 -23.23 17.42 -2.73
C ALA A 227 -23.36 18.68 -1.86
N VAL A 228 -22.44 19.65 -2.02
CA VAL A 228 -22.44 20.93 -1.32
C VAL A 228 -23.51 21.84 -1.94
N THR A 229 -24.79 21.55 -1.66
CA THR A 229 -25.87 22.51 -1.88
C THR A 229 -26.01 23.36 -0.63
N ILE A 230 -25.36 24.52 -0.62
CA ILE A 230 -25.41 25.43 0.54
C ILE A 230 -26.78 26.09 0.56
N PRO A 231 -27.63 25.80 1.56
CA PRO A 231 -28.93 26.44 1.62
C PRO A 231 -28.70 27.94 1.80
N ARG A 232 -29.31 28.79 0.95
CA ARG A 232 -29.26 30.27 1.07
C ARG A 232 -29.67 30.79 2.46
N ALA A 233 -30.29 29.96 3.28
CA ALA A 233 -30.59 30.26 4.67
C ALA A 233 -29.33 30.38 5.56
N TRP A 234 -28.22 29.71 5.21
CA TRP A 234 -26.99 29.70 6.01
C TRP A 234 -26.23 31.03 5.98
N THR A 235 -26.25 31.74 4.85
CA THR A 235 -25.64 33.09 4.73
C THR A 235 -26.27 34.11 5.68
N LYS A 236 -27.46 33.82 6.22
CA LYS A 236 -28.15 34.67 7.20
C LYS A 236 -27.60 34.55 8.63
N TYR A 237 -26.84 33.50 8.94
CA TYR A 237 -26.32 33.21 10.28
C TYR A 237 -24.80 33.43 10.41
N ALA A 238 -24.07 33.51 9.30
CA ALA A 238 -22.61 33.49 9.29
C ALA A 238 -21.99 34.87 8.97
N ASN A 239 -22.37 35.93 9.69
CA ASN A 239 -21.72 37.25 9.64
C ASN A 239 -21.36 37.78 8.22
N GLY A 240 -22.16 37.43 7.19
CA GLY A 240 -21.97 37.84 5.80
C GLY A 240 -21.00 36.99 4.94
N ALA A 241 -20.38 35.92 5.44
CA ALA A 241 -19.52 35.03 4.65
C ALA A 241 -19.48 33.60 5.19
N VAL A 242 -19.46 32.60 4.31
CA VAL A 242 -19.29 31.17 4.64
C VAL A 242 -18.08 30.64 3.86
N TYR A 243 -17.19 29.92 4.54
CA TYR A 243 -16.04 29.28 3.94
C TYR A 243 -16.30 27.79 3.77
N LEU A 244 -16.08 27.28 2.57
CA LEU A 244 -16.05 25.84 2.31
C LEU A 244 -14.64 25.32 2.59
N THR A 245 -14.50 24.50 3.62
CA THR A 245 -13.24 23.86 3.99
C THR A 245 -13.23 22.39 3.63
N ARG A 246 -12.04 21.88 3.36
CA ARG A 246 -11.78 20.48 3.00
C ARG A 246 -10.69 19.93 3.91
N PHE A 247 -10.92 18.74 4.46
CA PHE A 247 -9.94 18.05 5.28
C PHE A 247 -10.01 16.54 5.05
N GLU A 248 -8.90 15.85 5.31
CA GLU A 248 -8.82 14.40 5.18
C GLU A 248 -8.89 13.73 6.54
N VAL A 249 -9.73 12.70 6.67
CA VAL A 249 -9.84 11.90 7.90
C VAL A 249 -9.56 10.44 7.61
N LYS A 250 -8.86 9.76 8.53
CA LYS A 250 -8.64 8.31 8.41
C LYS A 250 -9.95 7.55 8.25
N LYS A 251 -10.07 6.71 7.23
CA LYS A 251 -11.23 5.84 7.00
C LYS A 251 -11.49 4.89 8.17
N THR A 252 -10.46 4.53 8.93
CA THR A 252 -10.60 3.75 10.17
C THR A 252 -11.41 4.47 11.26
N TYR A 253 -11.35 5.80 11.33
CA TYR A 253 -12.20 6.60 12.21
C TYR A 253 -13.67 6.49 11.78
N LEU A 254 -13.95 6.69 10.48
CA LEU A 254 -15.31 6.60 9.94
C LEU A 254 -15.90 5.19 10.02
N ASN A 255 -15.11 4.14 9.78
CA ASN A 255 -15.58 2.75 9.85
C ASN A 255 -15.98 2.32 11.27
N ARG A 256 -15.36 2.92 12.31
CA ARG A 256 -15.66 2.60 13.72
C ARG A 256 -16.95 3.27 14.21
N ARG A 257 -17.34 4.38 13.60
CA ARG A 257 -18.60 5.07 13.86
C ARG A 257 -19.60 4.64 12.79
N ALA A 258 -20.26 3.51 13.00
CA ALA A 258 -21.16 2.87 12.04
C ALA A 258 -22.03 3.90 11.28
N VAL A 259 -21.75 4.07 9.99
CA VAL A 259 -22.49 4.96 9.08
C VAL A 259 -23.88 4.38 8.91
N GLY A 260 -24.88 4.99 9.56
CA GLY A 260 -26.28 4.78 9.19
C GLY A 260 -26.46 5.17 7.73
N ARG A 261 -27.09 4.32 6.92
CA ARG A 261 -27.40 4.64 5.52
C ARG A 261 -28.16 5.97 5.44
N PRO A 262 -27.65 7.00 4.73
CA PRO A 262 -28.43 8.20 4.50
C PRO A 262 -29.48 7.91 3.44
N SER A 263 -30.74 8.20 3.76
CA SER A 263 -31.82 8.28 2.79
C SER A 263 -31.53 9.43 1.84
N GLY A 264 -31.16 9.11 0.60
CA GLY A 264 -31.24 10.02 -0.55
C GLY A 264 -30.40 11.30 -0.47
N HIS A 265 -29.33 11.33 -1.27
CA HIS A 265 -28.38 12.44 -1.47
C HIS A 265 -27.34 12.59 -0.36
N CYS A 266 -26.08 12.70 -0.78
CA CYS A 266 -24.84 12.54 -0.01
C CYS A 266 -24.65 13.54 1.14
N ILE A 267 -25.38 13.36 2.25
CA ILE A 267 -25.10 14.04 3.50
C ILE A 267 -24.70 12.97 4.52
N LEU A 268 -23.44 12.98 4.95
CA LEU A 268 -22.99 12.17 6.07
C LEU A 268 -23.18 13.03 7.33
N GLU A 269 -24.39 13.06 7.88
CA GLU A 269 -24.68 13.83 9.10
C GLU A 269 -24.05 13.18 10.34
N HIS A 270 -22.74 13.33 10.50
CA HIS A 270 -22.08 12.92 11.72
C HIS A 270 -22.16 14.04 12.76
N HIS A 271 -23.10 13.91 13.70
CA HIS A 271 -23.23 14.85 14.82
C HIS A 271 -22.12 14.57 15.83
N LEU A 272 -21.10 15.42 15.90
CA LEU A 272 -20.10 15.38 16.98
C LEU A 272 -20.69 16.08 18.20
N ALA A 273 -21.10 15.29 19.18
CA ALA A 273 -21.89 15.77 20.32
C ALA A 273 -21.04 16.18 21.54
N THR A 274 -19.75 15.83 21.58
CA THR A 274 -18.90 16.00 22.77
C THR A 274 -17.48 16.49 22.45
N VAL A 275 -16.80 17.04 23.45
CA VAL A 275 -15.38 17.45 23.36
C VAL A 275 -14.48 16.24 23.06
N ASP A 276 -14.75 15.09 23.70
CA ASP A 276 -14.01 13.84 23.45
C ASP A 276 -14.14 13.39 21.99
N ASP A 277 -15.31 13.60 21.38
CA ASP A 277 -15.55 13.28 19.97
C ASP A 277 -14.72 14.16 19.02
N MET A 278 -14.56 15.44 19.35
CA MET A 278 -13.71 16.38 18.61
C MET A 278 -12.23 16.07 18.75
N GLU A 279 -11.77 15.68 19.93
CA GLU A 279 -10.37 15.27 20.09
C GLU A 279 -10.05 14.01 19.27
N VAL A 280 -10.95 13.03 19.25
CA VAL A 280 -10.77 11.82 18.44
C VAL A 280 -10.82 12.14 16.95
N LEU A 281 -11.68 13.08 16.53
CA LEU A 281 -11.68 13.59 15.15
C LEU A 281 -10.34 14.25 14.82
N ASN A 282 -9.89 15.22 15.62
CA ASN A 282 -8.67 15.98 15.40
C ASN A 282 -7.43 15.07 15.33
N ARG A 283 -7.36 14.03 16.17
CA ARG A 283 -6.32 12.98 16.08
C ARG A 283 -6.40 12.12 14.81
N SER A 284 -7.56 12.11 14.16
CA SER A 284 -7.83 11.34 12.93
C SER A 284 -7.72 12.18 11.66
N ILE A 285 -7.59 13.51 11.77
CA ILE A 285 -7.30 14.40 10.64
C ILE A 285 -5.88 14.14 10.14
N VAL A 286 -5.72 14.09 8.82
CA VAL A 286 -4.45 13.89 8.14
C VAL A 286 -4.17 15.11 7.27
N GLY A 287 -3.06 15.81 7.54
CA GLY A 287 -2.70 17.01 6.81
C GLY A 287 -3.33 18.28 7.40
N ALA A 288 -3.49 19.29 6.54
CA ALA A 288 -4.08 20.57 6.92
C ALA A 288 -5.55 20.64 6.47
N ILE A 289 -6.30 21.53 7.11
CA ILE A 289 -7.63 21.95 6.71
C ILE A 289 -7.45 23.04 5.66
N ASP A 290 -7.91 22.80 4.44
CA ASP A 290 -7.80 23.74 3.32
C ASP A 290 -9.09 24.52 3.13
N VAL A 291 -9.00 25.83 2.90
CA VAL A 291 -10.14 26.62 2.42
C VAL A 291 -10.20 26.49 0.90
N VAL A 292 -11.33 26.01 0.37
CA VAL A 292 -11.52 25.74 -1.05
C VAL A 292 -12.35 26.84 -1.73
N ALA A 293 -13.33 27.40 -1.02
CA ALA A 293 -14.15 28.47 -1.55
C ALA A 293 -14.61 29.43 -0.43
N GLU A 294 -14.77 30.70 -0.80
CA GLU A 294 -15.43 31.72 0.01
C GLU A 294 -16.77 32.06 -0.67
N ILE A 295 -17.84 32.07 0.11
CA ILE A 295 -19.20 32.33 -0.36
C ILE A 295 -19.75 33.51 0.42
N ARG A 296 -20.14 34.55 -0.32
CA ARG A 296 -20.74 35.79 0.20
C ARG A 296 -22.19 35.90 -0.26
#